data_AF-A0A2D6FDN9-F1
#
_entry.id   AF-A0A2D6FDN9-F1
#
_cell.length_a   1.000
_cell.length_b   1.000
_cell.length_c   1.000
_cell.angle_alpha   90.00
_cell.angle_beta   90.00
_cell.angle_gamma   90.00
#
_symmetry.space_group_name_H-M   'P 1'
#
loop_
_entity.id
_entity.type
_entity.pdbx_description
1 polymer ?
#
loop_
_entity_poly.entity_id
_entity_poly.type
_entity_poly.pdbx_seq_one_letter_code
_entity_poly.pdbx_strand_id
1 'polypeptide(L)'
;MVLSSAPAVRSMAIACSAVMAASLIGACQQRSEVQPTTDISRDAQITKLKTRLDQLERRVSESMPEADDSGERVPPGPIQSITFRSGTADDRLRIYWEDGKVSSLPCTLEQGTWACG
;
A
#
# COMPACT_ATOMS: atom_id res chain seq x y z
N MET A 1 7.08 -77.42 8.01
CA MET A 1 7.15 -76.84 6.65
C MET A 1 5.97 -75.92 6.45
N VAL A 2 6.21 -74.83 5.73
CA VAL A 2 5.46 -73.56 5.71
C VAL A 2 4.05 -73.67 5.11
N LEU A 3 3.18 -72.80 5.64
CA LEU A 3 1.78 -72.50 5.30
C LEU A 3 1.39 -72.63 3.83
N SER A 4 0.30 -73.38 3.60
CA SER A 4 -0.51 -73.39 2.39
C SER A 4 -1.63 -72.35 2.53
N SER A 5 -1.68 -71.37 1.62
CA SER A 5 -2.83 -70.45 1.50
C SER A 5 -3.10 -70.12 0.03
N ALA A 6 -4.40 -70.10 -0.28
CA ALA A 6 -5.01 -70.27 -1.60
C ALA A 6 -4.72 -69.16 -2.63
N PRO A 7 -4.75 -69.47 -3.94
CA PRO A 7 -4.50 -68.52 -5.04
C PRO A 7 -5.67 -67.56 -5.34
N ALA A 8 -6.80 -67.69 -4.63
CA ALA A 8 -8.06 -67.00 -4.95
C ALA A 8 -8.05 -65.49 -4.61
N VAL A 9 -7.14 -65.01 -3.76
CA VAL A 9 -7.11 -63.61 -3.31
C VAL A 9 -6.36 -62.67 -4.27
N ARG A 10 -5.55 -63.21 -5.19
CA ARG A 10 -4.71 -62.41 -6.10
C ARG A 10 -5.39 -62.01 -7.42
N SER A 11 -6.41 -62.74 -7.86
CA SER A 11 -7.11 -62.41 -9.13
C SER A 11 -8.22 -61.37 -8.97
N MET A 12 -8.76 -61.17 -7.77
CA MET A 12 -9.84 -60.19 -7.53
C MET A 12 -9.32 -58.75 -7.38
N ALA A 13 -8.02 -58.58 -7.06
CA ALA A 13 -7.38 -57.27 -6.88
C ALA A 13 -6.91 -56.61 -8.19
N ILE A 14 -6.86 -57.35 -9.30
CA ILE A 14 -6.35 -56.83 -10.59
C ILE A 14 -7.51 -56.42 -11.52
N ALA A 15 -8.69 -57.03 -11.39
CA ALA A 15 -9.85 -56.70 -12.21
C ALA A 15 -10.57 -55.41 -11.78
N CYS A 16 -10.43 -54.97 -10.52
CA CYS A 16 -11.05 -53.72 -10.03
C CYS A 16 -10.27 -52.44 -10.40
N SER A 17 -9.00 -52.56 -10.77
CA SER A 17 -8.13 -51.40 -11.04
C SER A 17 -8.27 -50.85 -12.47
N ALA A 18 -8.81 -51.64 -13.41
CA ALA A 18 -8.90 -51.26 -14.82
C ALA A 18 -10.18 -50.48 -15.17
N VAL A 19 -11.27 -50.64 -14.41
CA VAL A 19 -12.57 -50.01 -14.72
C VAL A 19 -12.64 -48.57 -14.20
N MET A 20 -11.84 -48.21 -13.20
CA MET A 20 -11.85 -46.87 -12.58
C MET A 20 -10.97 -45.83 -13.31
N ALA A 21 -10.07 -46.27 -14.19
CA ALA A 21 -9.19 -45.38 -14.96
C ALA A 21 -9.80 -44.88 -16.29
N ALA A 22 -10.83 -45.54 -16.81
CA ALA A 22 -11.45 -45.20 -18.09
C ALA A 22 -12.57 -44.13 -17.97
N SER A 23 -13.06 -43.84 -16.76
CA SER A 23 -14.14 -42.87 -16.53
C SER A 23 -13.65 -41.43 -16.28
N LEU A 24 -12.33 -41.20 -16.15
CA LEU A 24 -11.76 -39.88 -15.84
C LEU A 24 -11.30 -39.06 -17.07
N ILE A 25 -11.37 -39.62 -18.28
CA ILE A 25 -10.82 -38.95 -19.49
C ILE A 25 -11.92 -38.30 -20.36
N GLY A 26 -13.21 -38.50 -20.04
CA GLY A 26 -14.33 -37.98 -20.83
C GLY A 26 -14.78 -36.54 -20.52
N ALA A 27 -14.29 -35.92 -19.45
CA ALA A 27 -14.80 -34.63 -18.96
C ALA A 27 -13.97 -33.39 -19.36
N CYS A 28 -12.86 -33.57 -20.08
CA CYS A 28 -11.99 -32.46 -20.50
C CYS A 28 -12.21 -32.04 -21.97
N GLN A 29 -13.45 -32.11 -22.48
CA GLN A 29 -13.80 -31.32 -23.66
C GLN A 29 -13.95 -29.86 -23.23
N GLN A 30 -12.82 -29.16 -23.19
CA GLN A 30 -12.72 -27.72 -23.03
C GLN A 30 -13.50 -27.08 -24.18
N ARG A 31 -14.75 -26.72 -23.89
CA ARG A 31 -15.58 -25.81 -24.68
C ARG A 31 -14.71 -24.58 -24.98
N SER A 32 -14.29 -24.41 -26.23
CA SER A 32 -13.71 -23.14 -26.70
C SER A 32 -14.83 -22.12 -26.71
N GLU A 33 -15.10 -21.57 -25.54
CA GLU A 33 -15.88 -20.37 -25.38
C GLU A 33 -15.06 -19.25 -26.00
N VAL A 34 -15.54 -18.73 -27.12
CA VAL A 34 -15.03 -17.50 -27.72
C VAL A 34 -15.16 -16.42 -26.65
N GLN A 35 -14.04 -16.11 -26.00
CA GLN A 35 -13.97 -15.11 -24.96
C GLN A 35 -14.29 -13.74 -25.56
N PRO A 36 -15.36 -13.06 -25.14
CA PRO A 36 -15.67 -11.73 -25.64
C PRO A 36 -14.65 -10.74 -25.08
N THR A 37 -13.85 -10.18 -25.98
CA THR A 37 -12.97 -8.99 -25.86
C THR A 37 -13.02 -8.26 -24.50
N THR A 38 -12.35 -8.82 -23.49
CA THR A 38 -12.22 -8.20 -22.17
C THR A 38 -11.22 -7.03 -22.17
N ASP A 39 -10.38 -6.94 -23.19
CA ASP A 39 -9.33 -5.91 -23.29
C ASP A 39 -9.90 -4.50 -23.53
N ILE A 40 -10.88 -4.37 -24.44
CA ILE A 40 -11.54 -3.07 -24.70
C ILE A 40 -12.21 -2.51 -23.41
N SER A 41 -12.75 -3.40 -22.59
CA SER A 41 -13.37 -3.02 -21.30
C SER A 41 -12.34 -2.60 -20.26
N ARG A 42 -11.15 -3.22 -20.25
CA ARG A 42 -10.06 -2.81 -19.35
C ARG A 42 -9.46 -1.47 -19.76
N ASP A 43 -9.22 -1.26 -21.05
CA ASP A 43 -8.64 0.00 -21.55
C ASP A 43 -9.59 1.19 -21.32
N ALA A 44 -10.89 1.00 -21.50
CA ALA A 44 -11.90 2.00 -21.18
C ALA A 44 -11.93 2.32 -19.68
N GLN A 45 -11.78 1.31 -18.81
CA GLN A 45 -11.72 1.51 -17.35
C GLN A 45 -10.44 2.24 -16.93
N ILE A 46 -9.29 1.89 -17.50
CA ILE A 46 -8.00 2.54 -17.25
C ILE A 46 -8.05 4.01 -17.68
N THR A 47 -8.59 4.29 -18.87
CA THR A 47 -8.73 5.65 -19.38
C THR A 47 -9.60 6.50 -18.46
N LYS A 48 -10.73 5.95 -18.00
CA LYS A 48 -11.63 6.62 -17.05
C LYS A 48 -10.96 6.91 -15.70
N LEU A 49 -10.13 5.98 -15.21
CA LEU A 49 -9.37 6.19 -13.97
C LEU A 49 -8.32 7.29 -14.14
N LYS A 50 -7.58 7.29 -15.25
CA LYS A 50 -6.61 8.34 -15.57
C LYS A 50 -7.25 9.72 -15.62
N THR A 51 -8.38 9.87 -16.32
CA THR A 51 -9.11 11.15 -16.38
C THR A 51 -9.57 11.62 -15.00
N ARG A 52 -10.01 10.71 -14.13
CA ARG A 52 -10.41 11.07 -12.75
C ARG A 52 -9.22 11.48 -11.89
N LEU A 53 -8.06 10.83 -12.08
CA LEU A 53 -6.82 11.18 -11.41
C LEU A 53 -6.37 12.58 -11.83
N ASP A 54 -6.28 12.86 -13.13
CA ASP A 54 -5.84 14.15 -13.67
C ASP A 54 -6.75 15.29 -13.19
N GLN A 55 -8.06 15.05 -13.12
CA GLN A 55 -9.02 16.02 -12.57
C GLN A 55 -8.88 16.22 -11.05
N LEU A 56 -8.51 15.18 -10.31
CA LEU A 56 -8.29 15.28 -8.87
C LEU A 56 -7.00 16.04 -8.59
N GLU A 57 -5.92 15.70 -9.28
CA GLU A 57 -4.63 16.39 -9.19
C GLU A 57 -4.80 17.88 -9.47
N ARG A 58 -5.47 18.24 -10.57
CA ARG A 58 -5.72 19.63 -10.91
C ARG A 58 -6.57 20.36 -9.88
N ARG A 59 -7.62 19.72 -9.34
CA ARG A 59 -8.43 20.32 -8.26
C ARG A 59 -7.61 20.51 -6.98
N VAL A 60 -6.74 19.57 -6.64
CA VAL A 60 -5.87 19.68 -5.47
C VAL A 60 -4.85 20.81 -5.68
N SER A 61 -4.22 20.90 -6.86
CA SER A 61 -3.32 22.00 -7.20
C SER A 61 -4.01 23.38 -7.22
N GLU A 62 -5.28 23.45 -7.64
CA GLU A 62 -6.04 24.72 -7.68
C GLU A 62 -6.66 25.09 -6.32
N SER A 63 -6.93 24.13 -5.43
CA SER A 63 -7.59 24.35 -4.13
C SER A 63 -6.66 24.35 -2.93
N MET A 64 -5.43 23.85 -3.09
CA MET A 64 -4.39 24.14 -2.14
C MET A 64 -3.96 25.60 -2.41
N PRO A 65 -4.09 26.53 -1.44
CA PRO A 65 -3.19 27.68 -1.44
C PRO A 65 -1.77 27.09 -1.59
N GLU A 66 -0.87 27.75 -2.32
CA GLU A 66 0.55 27.41 -2.25
C GLU A 66 0.82 27.11 -0.78
N ALA A 67 1.08 25.83 -0.49
CA ALA A 67 1.49 25.48 0.83
C ALA A 67 2.78 26.28 0.93
N ASP A 68 2.72 27.37 1.67
CA ASP A 68 3.89 27.96 2.26
C ASP A 68 4.43 26.81 3.09
N ASP A 69 5.22 25.96 2.44
CA ASP A 69 6.09 24.98 3.06
C ASP A 69 7.24 25.75 3.73
N SER A 70 6.92 26.87 4.37
CA SER A 70 7.50 27.33 5.62
C SER A 70 7.28 26.31 6.75
N GLY A 71 6.74 25.13 6.45
CA GLY A 71 7.28 23.86 6.97
C GLY A 71 8.75 23.70 6.59
N GLU A 72 9.56 24.69 6.99
CA GLU A 72 10.98 24.90 6.75
C GLU A 72 11.76 23.82 7.50
N ARG A 73 11.59 22.56 7.09
CA ARG A 73 12.35 21.41 7.56
C ARG A 73 13.80 21.50 7.12
N VAL A 74 14.10 22.37 6.15
CA VAL A 74 15.45 22.77 5.84
C VAL A 74 15.72 24.06 6.60
N PRO A 75 16.52 24.04 7.68
CA PRO A 75 16.89 25.26 8.36
C PRO A 75 17.53 26.22 7.34
N PRO A 76 17.10 27.49 7.28
CA PRO A 76 17.49 28.44 6.24
C PRO A 76 18.95 28.90 6.31
N GLY A 77 19.74 28.31 7.20
CA GLY A 77 21.18 28.52 7.28
C GLY A 77 21.68 28.41 8.72
N PRO A 78 22.86 28.98 9.00
CA PRO A 78 23.34 29.15 10.37
C PRO A 78 22.35 29.96 11.21
N ILE A 79 22.25 29.59 12.48
CA ILE A 79 21.42 30.32 13.45
C ILE A 79 22.18 31.57 13.88
N GLN A 80 21.53 32.72 13.77
CA GLN A 80 22.02 33.99 14.30
C GLN A 80 21.77 34.08 15.80
N SER A 81 20.52 33.85 16.23
CA SER A 81 20.15 33.88 17.65
C SER A 81 18.87 33.09 17.93
N ILE A 82 18.67 32.71 19.20
CA ILE A 82 17.49 31.97 19.66
C ILE A 82 16.90 32.69 20.87
N THR A 83 15.57 32.82 20.91
CA THR A 83 14.84 33.35 22.07
C THR A 83 13.77 32.35 22.50
N PHE A 84 13.81 31.98 23.78
CA PHE A 84 12.78 31.14 24.39
C PHE A 84 11.92 31.98 25.33
N ARG A 85 10.60 31.96 25.12
CA ARG A 85 9.62 32.61 25.99
C ARG A 85 8.82 31.52 26.69
N SER A 86 8.91 31.48 28.01
CA SER A 86 8.17 30.56 28.87
C SER A 86 7.36 31.30 29.94
N GLY A 87 6.38 30.61 30.51
CA GLY A 87 5.55 31.13 31.60
C GLY A 87 4.45 32.09 31.12
N THR A 88 4.08 32.01 29.85
CA THR A 88 2.96 32.77 29.28
C THR A 88 1.88 31.82 28.77
N ALA A 89 0.75 32.33 28.30
CA ALA A 89 -0.28 31.51 27.66
C ALA A 89 0.17 30.91 26.31
N ASP A 90 1.28 31.40 25.75
CA ASP A 90 1.82 31.02 24.44
C ASP A 90 3.34 30.89 24.53
N ASP A 91 3.79 29.75 25.06
CA ASP A 91 5.21 29.45 25.19
C ASP A 91 5.81 29.10 23.82
N ARG A 92 6.88 29.80 23.44
CA ARG A 92 7.41 29.75 22.07
C ARG A 92 8.93 29.85 22.00
N LEU A 93 9.48 29.15 21.04
CA LEU A 93 10.87 29.22 20.62
C LEU A 93 10.96 30.00 19.30
N ARG A 94 11.63 31.15 19.33
CA ARG A 94 11.93 31.94 18.13
C ARG A 94 13.38 31.73 17.73
N ILE A 95 13.61 31.36 16.48
CA ILE A 95 14.92 31.19 15.88
C ILE A 95 15.09 32.29 14.84
N TYR A 96 16.13 33.10 15.00
CA TYR A 96 16.55 34.10 14.03
C TYR A 96 17.71 33.53 13.25
N TRP A 97 17.57 33.51 11.93
CA TRP A 97 18.56 32.96 11.02
C TRP A 97 19.42 34.07 10.42
N GLU A 98 20.62 33.74 9.96
CA GLU A 98 21.54 34.73 9.36
C GLU A 98 21.01 35.35 8.06
N ASP A 99 20.10 34.66 7.35
CA ASP A 99 19.43 35.18 6.16
C ASP A 99 18.28 36.17 6.49
N GLY A 100 18.03 36.42 7.78
CA GLY A 100 16.99 37.30 8.28
C GLY A 100 15.61 36.64 8.44
N LYS A 101 15.47 35.35 8.12
CA LYS A 101 14.23 34.62 8.39
C LYS A 101 14.02 34.42 9.88
N VAL A 102 12.76 34.18 10.26
CA VAL A 102 12.38 33.89 11.64
C VAL A 102 11.47 32.68 11.68
N SER A 103 11.91 31.62 12.35
CA SER A 103 11.06 30.46 12.67
C SER A 103 10.49 30.62 14.07
N SER A 104 9.18 30.40 14.23
CA SER A 104 8.48 30.65 15.49
C SER A 104 7.67 29.43 15.92
N LEU A 105 8.34 28.54 16.66
CA LEU A 105 7.85 27.22 17.04
C LEU A 105 7.04 27.29 18.34
N PRO A 106 5.80 26.77 18.38
CA PRO A 106 5.06 26.60 19.62
C PRO A 106 5.74 25.53 20.48
N CYS A 107 5.75 25.73 21.80
CA CYS A 107 6.36 24.80 22.73
C CYS A 107 5.34 24.28 23.74
N THR A 108 5.41 22.99 24.05
CA THR A 108 4.69 22.38 25.18
C THR A 108 5.68 21.82 26.20
N LEU A 109 5.27 21.83 27.47
CA LEU A 109 6.05 21.25 28.56
C LEU A 109 5.61 19.80 28.79
N GLU A 110 6.39 18.86 28.28
CA GLU A 110 6.13 17.43 28.41
C GLU A 110 7.11 16.82 29.42
N GLN A 111 6.60 16.40 30.58
CA GLN A 111 7.41 15.71 31.61
C GLN A 111 8.67 16.49 32.05
N GLY A 112 8.58 17.82 32.07
CA GLY A 112 9.71 18.69 32.44
C GLY A 112 10.68 19.02 31.30
N THR A 113 10.39 18.57 30.07
CA THR A 113 11.14 18.90 28.86
C THR A 113 10.28 19.75 27.92
N TRP A 114 10.87 20.80 27.35
CA TRP A 114 10.19 21.61 26.34
C TRP A 114 10.28 20.94 24.97
N ALA A 115 9.14 20.56 24.42
CA ALA A 115 9.02 20.08 23.04
C ALA A 115 8.52 21.24 22.17
N CYS A 116 9.32 21.67 21.20
CA CYS A 116 8.98 22.78 20.30
C CYS A 116 8.99 22.30 18.84
N GLY A 117 7.92 22.52 18.09
CA GLY A 117 7.80 22.03 16.71
C GLY A 117 6.51 22.42 16.01
#